data_AF-A0A2T9Z1R9-F1
#
_entry.id   AF-A0A2T9Z1R9-F1
#
_cell.length_a   1.000
_cell.length_b   1.000
_cell.length_c   1.000
_cell.angle_alpha   90.00
_cell.angle_beta   90.00
_cell.angle_gamma   90.00
#
_symmetry.space_group_name_H-M   'P 1'
#
loop_
_entity.id
_entity.type
_entity.pdbx_description
1 polymer ?
#
loop_
_entity_poly.entity_id
_entity_poly.type
_entity_poly.pdbx_seq_one_letter_code
_entity_poly.pdbx_strand_id
1 'polypeptide(L)'
;MDIYSQVPEYVKKTKILDKPIPLNQYTKNFAKDYVLSNLPQNTNKESAYSSKVERKVLVIEKDKFSDSVSSKKRKLPKQVKSISSRKQKDLKIYDLAPANANYSSFEPLNKLWEEYMGRLLSGSDAGKASQSVLKADYHGSIITGELVSTIY
;
A
#
# COMPACT_ATOMS: atom_id res chain seq x y z
N MET A 1 -6.62 -23.14 -41.43
CA MET A 1 -5.53 -22.93 -40.45
C MET A 1 -5.98 -21.84 -39.51
N ASP A 2 -6.40 -22.20 -38.31
CA ASP A 2 -7.07 -21.26 -37.39
C ASP A 2 -6.03 -20.60 -36.46
N ILE A 3 -5.65 -19.38 -36.83
CA ILE A 3 -4.53 -18.62 -36.25
C ILE A 3 -4.80 -18.21 -34.79
N TYR A 4 -6.05 -18.31 -34.34
CA TYR A 4 -6.50 -17.95 -32.99
C TYR A 4 -6.68 -19.15 -32.04
N SER A 5 -6.38 -20.36 -32.49
CA SER A 5 -6.51 -21.58 -31.66
C SER A 5 -5.41 -21.73 -30.60
N GLN A 6 -4.27 -21.07 -30.80
CA GLN A 6 -3.10 -21.26 -29.95
C GLN A 6 -3.16 -20.34 -28.74
N VAL A 7 -3.56 -20.94 -27.61
CA VAL A 7 -3.44 -20.29 -26.30
C VAL A 7 -1.96 -19.93 -26.03
N PRO A 8 -1.66 -18.70 -25.59
CA PRO A 8 -0.29 -18.28 -25.29
C PRO A 8 0.43 -19.20 -24.29
N GLU A 9 1.73 -19.41 -24.46
CA GLU A 9 2.51 -20.35 -23.64
C GLU A 9 2.44 -20.09 -22.14
N TYR A 10 2.36 -18.83 -21.72
CA TYR A 10 2.30 -18.48 -20.30
C TYR A 10 1.03 -19.01 -19.62
N VAL A 11 -0.07 -19.14 -20.36
CA VAL A 11 -1.33 -19.70 -19.86
C VAL A 11 -1.22 -21.22 -19.73
N LYS A 12 -0.44 -21.89 -20.59
CA LYS A 12 -0.23 -23.34 -20.52
C LYS A 12 0.64 -23.77 -19.33
N LYS A 13 1.47 -22.84 -18.82
CA LYS A 13 2.44 -23.09 -17.73
C LYS A 13 1.85 -22.93 -16.33
N THR A 14 0.60 -22.45 -16.20
CA THR A 14 -0.04 -22.30 -14.90
C THR A 14 -0.44 -23.67 -14.34
N LYS A 15 -0.02 -23.98 -13.11
CA LYS A 15 -0.49 -25.17 -12.41
C LYS A 15 -1.95 -24.95 -12.04
N ILE A 16 -2.84 -25.77 -12.57
CA ILE A 16 -4.24 -25.79 -12.16
C ILE A 16 -4.25 -26.27 -10.70
N LEU A 17 -4.80 -25.47 -9.80
CA LEU A 17 -4.93 -25.86 -8.40
C LEU A 17 -6.06 -26.90 -8.30
N ASP A 18 -5.75 -28.09 -7.78
CA ASP A 18 -6.71 -29.20 -7.69
C ASP A 18 -7.92 -28.90 -6.78
N LYS A 19 -7.81 -27.88 -5.92
CA LYS A 19 -8.89 -27.42 -5.05
C LYS A 19 -9.11 -25.91 -5.25
N PRO A 20 -10.37 -25.46 -5.38
CA PRO A 20 -10.66 -24.04 -5.36
C PRO A 20 -10.21 -23.48 -4.02
N ILE A 21 -9.44 -22.39 -4.05
CA ILE A 21 -9.07 -21.66 -2.84
C ILE A 21 -10.39 -21.18 -2.20
N PRO A 22 -10.65 -21.48 -0.91
CA PRO A 22 -11.85 -21.00 -0.25
C PRO A 22 -11.82 -19.47 -0.23
N LEU A 23 -12.66 -18.84 -1.04
CA LEU A 23 -12.82 -17.39 -1.05
C LEU A 23 -13.80 -17.00 0.05
N ASN A 24 -13.36 -16.10 0.93
CA ASN A 24 -14.25 -15.36 1.83
C ASN A 24 -15.24 -14.53 0.98
N GLN A 25 -16.47 -14.34 1.47
CA GLN A 25 -17.46 -13.43 0.89
C GLN A 25 -16.88 -12.03 0.64
N TYR A 26 -16.02 -11.54 1.54
CA TYR A 26 -15.27 -10.29 1.34
C TYR A 26 -14.39 -10.35 0.09
N THR A 27 -13.54 -11.37 -0.04
CA THR A 27 -12.63 -11.51 -1.19
C THR A 27 -13.36 -11.67 -2.52
N LYS A 28 -14.58 -12.23 -2.49
CA LYS A 28 -15.44 -12.35 -3.69
C LYS A 28 -15.91 -10.98 -4.20
N ASN A 29 -16.18 -10.05 -3.29
CA ASN A 29 -16.72 -8.74 -3.62
C ASN A 29 -15.64 -7.64 -3.69
N PHE A 30 -14.45 -7.89 -3.12
CA PHE A 30 -13.37 -6.92 -3.03
C PHE A 30 -13.07 -6.19 -4.35
N ALA A 31 -12.89 -6.93 -5.45
CA ALA A 31 -12.57 -6.31 -6.74
C ALA A 31 -13.70 -5.39 -7.24
N LYS A 32 -14.96 -5.77 -7.00
CA LYS A 32 -16.13 -4.96 -7.35
C LYS A 32 -16.15 -3.69 -6.50
N ASP A 33 -16.11 -3.84 -5.18
CA ASP A 33 -16.20 -2.73 -4.24
C ASP A 33 -15.03 -1.74 -4.41
N TYR A 34 -13.82 -2.27 -4.65
CA TYR A 34 -12.64 -1.45 -4.92
C TYR A 34 -12.78 -0.63 -6.20
N VAL A 35 -13.23 -1.24 -7.31
CA VAL A 35 -13.42 -0.48 -8.56
C VAL A 35 -14.51 0.57 -8.38
N LEU A 36 -15.66 0.20 -7.79
CA LEU A 36 -16.79 1.12 -7.62
C LEU A 36 -16.46 2.30 -6.69
N SER A 37 -15.64 2.09 -5.65
CA SER A 37 -15.24 3.15 -4.71
C SER A 37 -14.25 4.14 -5.31
N ASN A 38 -13.45 3.74 -6.31
CA ASN A 38 -12.47 4.60 -6.97
C ASN A 38 -13.00 5.29 -8.25
N LEU A 39 -14.21 4.94 -8.72
CA LEU A 39 -14.81 5.59 -9.89
C LEU A 39 -15.31 7.01 -9.55
N PRO A 40 -15.19 7.98 -10.48
CA PRO A 40 -15.74 9.32 -10.29
C PRO A 40 -17.27 9.27 -10.08
N GLN A 41 -17.78 10.16 -9.23
CA GLN A 41 -19.23 10.20 -8.93
C GLN A 41 -20.10 10.52 -10.15
N ASN A 42 -19.56 11.18 -11.18
CA ASN A 42 -20.26 11.53 -12.41
C ASN A 42 -20.33 10.37 -13.44
N THR A 43 -20.05 9.13 -13.02
CA THR A 43 -20.08 7.97 -13.91
C THR A 43 -21.09 6.93 -13.44
N ASN A 44 -21.73 6.25 -14.39
CA ASN A 44 -22.61 5.12 -14.07
C ASN A 44 -21.73 3.91 -13.67
N LYS A 45 -21.57 3.72 -12.35
CA LYS A 45 -20.59 2.79 -11.76
C LYS A 45 -20.87 1.34 -12.12
N GLU A 46 -22.11 0.87 -11.96
CA GLU A 46 -22.54 -0.48 -12.30
C GLU A 46 -22.32 -0.82 -13.78
N SER A 47 -22.72 0.09 -14.69
CA SER A 47 -22.56 -0.10 -16.13
C SER A 47 -21.08 -0.16 -16.53
N ALA A 48 -20.25 0.74 -15.97
CA ALA A 48 -18.82 0.78 -16.22
C ALA A 48 -18.11 -0.51 -15.75
N TYR A 49 -18.48 -1.02 -14.57
CA TYR A 49 -17.92 -2.26 -14.03
C TYR A 49 -18.24 -3.46 -14.92
N SER A 50 -19.52 -3.65 -15.27
CA SER A 50 -19.94 -4.79 -16.08
C SER A 50 -19.31 -4.79 -17.48
N SER A 51 -19.16 -3.59 -18.07
CA SER A 51 -18.56 -3.45 -19.41
C SER A 51 -17.04 -3.65 -19.41
N LYS A 52 -16.32 -3.16 -18.39
CA LYS A 52 -14.83 -3.08 -18.42
C LYS A 52 -14.11 -4.08 -17.54
N VAL A 53 -14.75 -4.62 -16.51
CA VAL A 53 -14.08 -5.44 -15.49
C VAL A 53 -14.71 -6.83 -15.41
N GLU A 54 -16.04 -6.91 -15.40
CA GLU A 54 -16.75 -8.19 -15.26
C GLU A 54 -16.45 -9.13 -16.45
N ARG A 55 -16.08 -10.38 -16.15
CA ARG A 55 -15.75 -11.43 -17.13
C ARG A 55 -14.57 -11.10 -18.07
N LYS A 56 -13.82 -10.04 -17.80
CA LYS A 56 -12.62 -9.69 -18.58
C LYS A 56 -11.36 -10.20 -17.87
N VAL A 57 -10.51 -10.88 -18.62
CA VAL A 57 -9.19 -11.31 -18.14
C VAL A 57 -8.29 -10.09 -18.10
N LEU A 58 -8.01 -9.58 -16.90
CA LEU A 58 -7.05 -8.52 -16.69
C LEU A 58 -5.66 -9.14 -16.55
N VAL A 59 -4.82 -8.97 -17.56
CA VAL A 59 -3.42 -9.35 -17.46
C VAL A 59 -2.72 -8.27 -16.64
N ILE A 60 -2.47 -8.55 -15.37
CA ILE A 60 -1.64 -7.72 -14.52
C ILE A 60 -0.18 -8.07 -14.84
N GLU A 61 0.33 -7.53 -15.95
CA GLU A 61 1.75 -7.63 -16.26
C GLU A 61 2.51 -6.78 -15.24
N LYS A 62 3.16 -7.44 -14.29
CA LYS A 62 3.99 -6.80 -13.27
C LYS A 62 5.09 -5.92 -13.90
N ASP A 63 5.44 -6.22 -15.15
CA ASP A 63 6.61 -5.69 -15.83
C ASP A 63 6.29 -4.44 -16.68
N LYS A 64 5.03 -4.23 -17.12
CA LYS A 64 4.70 -3.04 -17.94
C LYS A 64 4.44 -1.77 -17.15
N PHE A 65 4.28 -1.86 -15.83
CA PHE A 65 4.31 -0.70 -14.94
C PHE A 65 5.72 -0.14 -14.72
N SER A 66 6.79 -0.87 -15.07
CA SER A 66 8.16 -0.33 -15.04
C SER A 66 8.61 0.31 -16.36
N ASP A 67 8.00 -0.07 -17.49
CA ASP A 67 8.63 0.14 -18.80
C ASP A 67 8.08 1.32 -19.62
N SER A 68 6.87 1.83 -19.31
CA SER A 68 6.38 3.09 -19.91
C SER A 68 6.86 4.34 -19.17
N VAL A 69 7.50 4.18 -18.01
CA VAL A 69 8.42 5.18 -17.46
C VAL A 69 9.73 5.00 -18.20
N SER A 70 9.82 5.61 -19.38
CA SER A 70 11.05 5.75 -20.14
C SER A 70 12.25 5.98 -19.22
N SER A 71 13.18 5.03 -19.24
CA SER A 71 14.64 5.12 -19.32
C SER A 71 15.42 6.36 -18.84
N LYS A 72 14.86 7.27 -18.05
CA LYS A 72 15.64 7.87 -16.98
C LYS A 72 15.81 6.73 -16.02
N LYS A 73 16.99 6.09 -16.05
CA LYS A 73 17.56 5.45 -14.87
C LYS A 73 17.20 6.37 -13.71
N ARG A 74 16.12 6.05 -12.97
CA ARG A 74 15.87 6.62 -11.66
C ARG A 74 17.12 6.16 -10.96
N LYS A 75 18.13 7.05 -10.89
CA LYS A 75 19.30 6.83 -10.07
C LYS A 75 18.66 6.42 -8.77
N LEU A 76 18.75 5.14 -8.39
CA LEU A 76 18.31 4.75 -7.05
C LEU A 76 18.93 5.82 -6.18
N PRO A 77 18.12 6.60 -5.42
CA PRO A 77 18.68 7.68 -4.62
C PRO A 77 19.86 7.05 -3.93
N LYS A 78 21.08 7.57 -4.20
CA LYS A 78 22.34 7.02 -3.71
C LYS A 78 22.01 6.60 -2.29
N GLN A 79 22.01 5.29 -1.99
CA GLN A 79 21.58 4.82 -0.68
C GLN A 79 22.27 5.73 0.30
N VAL A 80 21.48 6.57 0.98
CA VAL A 80 22.04 7.55 1.91
C VAL A 80 22.82 6.66 2.84
N LYS A 81 24.15 6.82 2.84
CA LYS A 81 25.04 5.89 3.54
C LYS A 81 24.60 5.93 4.99
N SER A 82 23.78 4.96 5.39
CA SER A 82 23.31 4.90 6.75
C SER A 82 24.54 4.57 7.56
N ILE A 83 24.73 5.31 8.63
CA ILE A 83 25.80 5.01 9.57
C ILE A 83 25.62 3.55 10.01
N SER A 84 26.69 2.78 9.96
CA SER A 84 26.68 1.40 10.46
C SER A 84 26.22 1.39 11.92
N SER A 85 25.46 0.37 12.33
CA SER A 85 25.00 0.21 13.72
C SER A 85 26.13 0.39 14.75
N ARG A 86 27.35 -0.08 14.44
CA ARG A 86 28.53 0.12 15.31
C ARG A 86 28.83 1.60 15.50
N LYS A 87 28.95 2.35 14.40
CA LYS A 87 29.18 3.80 14.42
C LYS A 87 28.03 4.56 15.09
N GLN A 88 26.79 4.08 14.96
CA GLN A 88 25.61 4.67 15.60
C GLN A 88 25.69 4.57 17.14
N LYS A 89 26.16 3.42 17.66
CA LYS A 89 26.40 3.21 19.09
C LYS A 89 27.59 4.03 19.59
N ASP A 90 28.68 4.05 18.83
CA ASP A 90 29.87 4.85 19.18
C ASP A 90 29.53 6.35 19.26
N LEU A 91 28.69 6.82 18.34
CA LEU A 91 28.20 8.21 18.31
C LEU A 91 27.09 8.48 19.34
N LYS A 92 26.65 7.48 20.10
CA LYS A 92 25.64 7.64 21.16
C LYS A 92 24.36 8.34 20.68
N ILE A 93 23.97 8.09 19.42
CA ILE A 93 22.86 8.81 18.75
C ILE A 93 21.53 8.64 19.48
N TYR A 94 21.37 7.52 20.19
CA TYR A 94 20.17 7.17 20.95
C TYR A 94 20.35 7.27 22.46
N ASP A 95 21.53 7.68 22.96
CA ASP A 95 21.72 7.96 24.39
C ASP A 95 21.03 9.28 24.71
N LEU A 96 19.83 9.17 25.26
CA LEU A 96 19.09 10.30 25.80
C LEU A 96 19.45 10.45 27.28
N ALA A 97 19.79 11.66 27.70
CA ALA A 97 19.92 11.94 29.13
C ALA A 97 18.58 11.58 29.82
N PRO A 98 18.60 10.91 30.98
CA PRO A 98 17.36 10.49 31.66
C PRO A 98 16.40 11.65 31.94
N ALA A 99 16.93 12.85 32.17
CA ALA A 99 16.15 14.08 32.34
C ALA A 99 15.34 14.49 31.09
N ASN A 100 15.76 14.03 29.91
CA ASN A 100 15.13 14.31 28.62
C ASN A 100 14.29 13.12 28.12
N ALA A 101 14.25 12.01 28.86
CA ALA A 101 13.43 10.84 28.56
C ALA A 101 12.03 10.92 29.20
N ASN A 102 11.61 12.12 29.61
CA ASN A 102 10.29 12.35 30.17
C ASN A 102 9.24 12.38 29.07
N TYR A 103 8.21 11.54 29.20
CA TYR A 103 7.12 11.46 28.23
C TYR A 103 6.43 12.82 28.01
N SER A 104 6.23 13.59 29.09
CA SER A 104 5.62 14.93 29.04
C SER A 104 6.37 15.91 28.13
N SER A 105 7.68 15.73 27.95
CA SER A 105 8.46 16.57 27.03
C SER A 105 8.14 16.29 25.55
N PHE A 106 7.60 15.11 25.23
CA PHE A 106 7.23 14.69 23.88
C PHE A 106 5.73 14.87 23.57
N GLU A 107 4.91 15.21 24.56
CA GLU A 107 3.47 15.45 24.38
C GLU A 107 3.16 16.53 23.33
N PRO A 108 3.90 17.66 23.25
CA PRO A 108 3.69 18.65 22.18
C PRO A 108 3.91 18.09 20.77
N LEU A 109 4.77 17.08 20.61
CA LEU A 109 5.04 16.44 19.33
C LEU A 109 3.84 15.64 18.83
N ASN A 110 3.17 14.90 19.73
CA ASN A 110 1.93 14.19 19.38
C ASN A 110 0.83 15.17 18.97
N LYS A 111 0.67 16.28 19.71
CA LYS A 111 -0.32 17.31 19.37
C LYS A 111 -0.09 17.91 17.98
N LEU A 112 1.17 18.15 17.62
CA LEU A 112 1.54 18.62 16.28
C LEU A 112 1.16 17.58 15.20
N TRP A 113 1.39 16.30 15.48
CA TRP A 113 1.02 15.21 14.58
C TRP A 113 -0.50 15.10 14.39
N GLU A 114 -1.29 15.28 15.45
CA GLU A 114 -2.76 15.29 15.39
C GLU A 114 -3.29 16.42 14.51
N GLU A 115 -2.77 17.65 14.68
CA GLU A 115 -3.14 18.80 13.85
C GLU A 115 -2.77 18.58 12.38
N TYR A 116 -1.59 17.99 12.13
CA TYR A 116 -1.15 17.62 10.79
C TYR A 116 -2.10 16.61 10.14
N MET A 117 -2.44 15.51 10.83
CA MET A 117 -3.35 14.49 10.31
C MET A 117 -4.76 15.05 10.10
N GLY A 118 -5.23 15.91 11.01
CA GLY A 118 -6.50 16.61 10.85
C GLY A 118 -6.56 17.45 9.56
N ARG A 119 -5.49 18.20 9.26
CA ARG A 119 -5.38 18.95 8.00
C ARG A 119 -5.24 18.04 6.78
N LEU A 120 -4.49 16.94 6.91
CA LEU A 120 -4.26 15.99 5.82
C LEU A 120 -5.54 15.26 5.40
N LEU A 121 -6.40 14.96 6.37
CA LEU A 121 -7.64 14.22 6.16
C LEU A 121 -8.85 15.12 5.89
N SER A 122 -8.78 16.40 6.26
CA SER A 122 -9.85 17.37 6.03
C SER A 122 -10.16 17.49 4.53
N GLY A 123 -11.43 17.26 4.17
CA GLY A 123 -11.91 17.34 2.78
C GLY A 123 -11.48 16.17 1.87
N SER A 124 -10.93 15.09 2.42
CA SER A 124 -10.54 13.91 1.64
C SER A 124 -11.66 12.87 1.55
N ASP A 125 -12.01 12.44 0.32
CA ASP A 125 -12.86 11.27 0.09
C ASP A 125 -12.13 9.99 0.56
N ALA A 126 -12.85 8.94 0.96
CA ALA A 126 -12.25 7.70 1.51
C ALA A 126 -11.10 7.10 0.66
N GLY A 127 -11.21 7.17 -0.68
CA GLY A 127 -10.16 6.75 -1.60
C GLY A 127 -8.91 7.64 -1.59
N LYS A 128 -9.06 8.95 -1.40
CA LYS A 128 -7.95 9.91 -1.28
C LYS A 128 -7.34 9.86 0.12
N ALA A 129 -8.18 9.73 1.15
CA ALA A 129 -7.78 9.60 2.55
C ALA A 129 -6.81 8.42 2.73
N SER A 130 -7.16 7.23 2.21
CA SER A 130 -6.30 6.04 2.31
C SER A 130 -4.92 6.23 1.64
N GLN A 131 -4.86 6.90 0.50
CA GLN A 131 -3.59 7.19 -0.18
C GLN A 131 -2.75 8.23 0.57
N SER A 132 -3.38 9.23 1.17
CA SER A 132 -2.71 10.24 2.00
C SER A 132 -2.14 9.61 3.27
N VAL A 133 -2.92 8.75 3.96
CA VAL A 133 -2.49 8.01 5.15
C VAL A 133 -1.29 7.11 4.85
N LEU A 134 -1.27 6.41 3.71
CA LEU A 134 -0.14 5.57 3.32
C LEU A 134 1.16 6.33 3.07
N LYS A 135 1.07 7.62 2.71
CA LYS A 135 2.23 8.49 2.43
C LYS A 135 2.54 9.44 3.58
N ALA A 136 1.72 9.44 4.62
CA ALA A 136 1.84 10.33 5.75
C ALA A 136 3.11 10.03 6.55
N ASP A 137 3.56 11.06 7.27
CA ASP A 137 4.58 10.90 8.29
C ASP A 137 3.93 10.42 9.61
N TYR A 138 4.60 9.50 10.30
CA TYR A 138 4.18 8.92 11.59
C TYR A 138 5.14 9.25 12.72
N HIS A 139 6.09 10.17 12.52
CA HIS A 139 6.90 10.70 13.60
C HIS A 139 6.00 11.40 14.63
N GLY A 140 6.01 10.90 15.87
CA GLY A 140 5.18 11.42 16.95
C GLY A 140 3.78 10.81 17.05
N SER A 141 3.41 9.86 16.19
CA SER A 141 2.14 9.15 16.29
C SER A 141 2.15 8.12 17.43
N ILE A 142 1.02 7.93 18.08
CA ILE A 142 0.82 6.83 19.04
C ILE A 142 0.51 5.54 18.26
N ILE A 143 1.31 4.51 18.49
CA ILE A 143 1.15 3.19 17.88
C ILE A 143 0.87 2.17 18.98
N THR A 144 -0.28 1.53 18.92
CA THR A 144 -0.65 0.43 19.82
C THR A 144 -0.51 -0.89 19.08
N GLY A 145 0.30 -1.80 19.60
CA GLY A 145 0.41 -3.16 19.07
C GLY A 145 -0.64 -4.06 19.71
N GLU A 146 -1.62 -4.54 18.95
CA GLU A 146 -2.45 -5.64 19.39
C GLU A 146 -1.67 -6.96 19.26
N LEU A 147 -1.36 -7.58 20.39
CA LEU A 147 -0.84 -8.95 20.41
C LEU A 147 -2.00 -9.89 20.09
N VAL A 148 -2.13 -10.27 18.82
CA VAL A 148 -2.99 -11.39 18.45
C VAL A 148 -2.36 -12.65 19.03
N SER A 149 -2.83 -13.03 20.21
CA SER A 149 -2.56 -14.33 20.83
C SER A 149 -2.95 -15.41 19.84
N THR A 150 -1.98 -15.89 19.08
CA THR A 150 -2.13 -17.11 18.29
C THR A 150 -2.07 -18.25 19.29
N ILE A 151 -3.26 -18.69 19.73
CA ILE A 151 -3.41 -19.89 20.55
C ILE A 151 -2.93 -21.04 19.67
N TYR A 152 -1.80 -21.64 20.05
CA TYR A 152 -1.31 -22.92 19.52
C TYR A 152 -2.04 -24.07 20.19
#